data_AF-A0A3N9WTU4-F1
#
_entry.id   AF-A0A3N9WTU4-F1
#
_cell.length_a   1.000
_cell.length_b   1.000
_cell.length_c   1.000
_cell.angle_alpha   90.00
_cell.angle_beta   90.00
_cell.angle_gamma   90.00
#
_symmetry.space_group_name_H-M   'P 1'
#
loop_
_entity.id
_entity.type
_entity.pdbx_description
1 polymer ?
#
loop_
_entity_poly.entity_id
_entity_poly.type
_entity_poly.pdbx_seq_one_letter_code
_entity_poly.pdbx_strand_id
1 'polypeptide(L)'
;MASRGGPRKRGGAAKPKVGKLVGAAVKKASAPPVRRNNDLPEVTIRVQRKSTHHRTDFDRKMAALKRLSDQEKLFKQANPVARDTSITGGFKDRIIRKIHNKYIKNNKGSDAQKAKDREAAERMKQRVRDQNPDHVWELQLGGPDEVSNLKLMDAETNQDIGTQIRVQIMNLPDGTPIRIEVVD
;
A
#
# COMPACT_ATOMS: atom_id res chain seq x y z
N MET A 1 61.20 -63.87 -3.36
CA MET A 1 61.86 -62.55 -3.39
C MET A 1 60.80 -61.48 -3.59
N ALA A 2 60.98 -60.34 -2.90
CA ALA A 2 60.07 -59.21 -2.73
C ALA A 2 59.59 -58.61 -4.09
N SER A 3 58.55 -57.77 -4.21
CA SER A 3 58.15 -56.67 -3.34
C SER A 3 56.92 -55.95 -3.94
N ARG A 4 56.15 -55.27 -3.06
CA ARG A 4 55.40 -54.01 -3.31
C ARG A 4 54.11 -54.03 -4.15
N GLY A 5 52.99 -54.31 -3.48
CA GLY A 5 51.70 -53.71 -3.81
C GLY A 5 51.28 -52.74 -2.69
N GLY A 6 51.39 -51.43 -2.94
CA GLY A 6 51.07 -50.37 -1.95
C GLY A 6 49.57 -50.26 -1.63
N PRO A 7 49.21 -49.59 -0.52
CA PRO A 7 47.82 -49.45 -0.11
C PRO A 7 47.05 -48.50 -1.05
N ARG A 8 45.90 -48.96 -1.55
CA ARG A 8 44.93 -48.15 -2.30
C ARG A 8 44.44 -47.00 -1.42
N LYS A 9 44.76 -45.75 -1.81
CA LYS A 9 44.10 -44.53 -1.32
C LYS A 9 42.59 -44.67 -1.55
N ARG A 10 41.81 -44.75 -0.47
CA ARG A 10 40.36 -44.49 -0.52
C ARG A 10 40.18 -43.03 -0.90
N GLY A 11 39.77 -42.78 -2.14
CA GLY A 11 39.28 -41.47 -2.56
C GLY A 11 38.10 -41.10 -1.67
N GLY A 12 38.27 -40.05 -0.87
CA GLY A 12 37.19 -39.49 -0.07
C GLY A 12 36.08 -39.04 -1.02
N ALA A 13 34.92 -39.67 -0.92
CA ALA A 13 33.70 -39.13 -1.50
C ALA A 13 33.47 -37.76 -0.86
N ALA A 14 33.71 -36.71 -1.63
CA ALA A 14 33.32 -35.36 -1.26
C ALA A 14 31.80 -35.38 -1.06
N LYS A 15 31.37 -35.20 0.19
CA LYS A 15 29.97 -34.96 0.55
C LYS A 15 29.43 -33.84 -0.35
N PRO A 16 28.28 -34.00 -1.03
CA PRO A 16 27.69 -32.90 -1.76
C PRO A 16 27.44 -31.77 -0.76
N LYS A 17 28.04 -30.60 -1.01
CA LYS A 17 27.76 -29.37 -0.27
C LYS A 17 26.27 -29.11 -0.45
N VAL A 18 25.51 -29.29 0.62
CA VAL A 18 24.11 -28.85 0.72
C VAL A 18 24.13 -27.35 0.46
N GLY A 19 23.82 -27.00 -0.79
CA GLY A 19 23.67 -25.62 -1.23
C GLY A 19 22.60 -25.00 -0.35
N LYS A 20 23.01 -23.99 0.41
CA LYS A 20 22.16 -23.10 1.18
C LYS A 20 21.07 -22.60 0.21
N LEU A 21 19.88 -23.18 0.27
CA LEU A 21 18.69 -22.66 -0.40
C LEU A 21 18.36 -21.34 0.28
N VAL A 22 18.98 -20.27 -0.21
CA VAL A 22 18.59 -18.91 0.11
C VAL A 22 17.19 -18.77 -0.49
N GLY A 23 16.17 -18.74 0.36
CA GLY A 23 14.79 -18.54 -0.05
C GLY A 23 14.65 -17.19 -0.72
N ALA A 24 14.81 -17.17 -2.05
CA ALA A 24 14.38 -16.06 -2.86
C ALA A 24 12.86 -15.99 -2.72
N ALA A 25 12.36 -14.97 -2.03
CA ALA A 25 10.94 -14.68 -1.98
C ALA A 25 10.46 -14.47 -3.41
N VAL A 26 9.80 -15.48 -3.98
CA VAL A 26 9.12 -15.37 -5.27
C VAL A 26 8.09 -14.27 -5.11
N LYS A 27 8.32 -13.10 -5.72
CA LYS A 27 7.31 -12.05 -5.80
C LYS A 27 6.12 -12.65 -6.54
N LYS A 28 5.04 -12.94 -5.82
CA LYS A 28 3.80 -13.47 -6.40
C LYS A 28 3.32 -12.43 -7.42
N ALA A 29 3.25 -12.82 -8.68
CA ALA A 29 2.71 -11.96 -9.73
C ALA A 29 1.29 -11.52 -9.35
N SER A 30 0.95 -10.27 -9.65
CA SER A 30 -0.41 -9.76 -9.41
C SER A 30 -1.43 -10.54 -10.22
N ALA A 31 -2.61 -10.73 -9.65
CA ALA A 31 -3.72 -11.31 -10.38
C ALA A 31 -4.25 -10.32 -11.45
N PRO A 32 -4.79 -10.81 -12.58
CA PRO A 32 -5.46 -9.95 -13.55
C PRO A 32 -6.61 -9.17 -12.90
N PRO A 33 -6.82 -7.89 -13.27
CA PRO A 33 -7.97 -7.13 -12.80
C PRO A 33 -9.29 -7.78 -13.23
N VAL A 34 -10.21 -7.93 -12.29
CA VAL A 34 -11.59 -8.38 -12.50
C VAL A 34 -12.54 -7.18 -12.54
N ARG A 35 -13.77 -7.43 -12.98
CA ARG A 35 -14.87 -6.46 -13.01
C ARG A 35 -15.94 -6.85 -11.98
N ARG A 36 -16.76 -5.88 -11.57
CA ARG A 36 -17.97 -6.13 -10.77
C ARG A 36 -18.85 -7.17 -11.48
N ASN A 37 -19.26 -8.20 -10.75
CA ASN A 37 -20.17 -9.23 -11.22
C ASN A 37 -21.50 -9.09 -10.47
N ASN A 38 -22.52 -8.59 -11.16
CA ASN A 38 -23.84 -8.34 -10.58
C ASN A 38 -24.68 -9.61 -10.39
N ASP A 39 -24.22 -10.76 -10.89
CA ASP A 39 -24.86 -12.06 -10.66
C ASP A 39 -24.50 -12.65 -9.29
N LEU A 40 -23.49 -12.08 -8.62
CA LEU A 40 -23.11 -12.44 -7.25
C LEU A 40 -23.91 -11.62 -6.24
N PRO A 41 -24.27 -12.22 -5.08
CA PRO A 41 -24.94 -11.49 -4.02
C PRO A 41 -24.03 -10.36 -3.50
N GLU A 42 -24.63 -9.18 -3.34
CA GLU A 42 -23.95 -8.04 -2.73
C GLU A 42 -23.66 -8.30 -1.25
N VAL A 43 -22.44 -7.97 -0.83
CA VAL A 43 -21.99 -8.17 0.56
C VAL A 43 -21.73 -6.82 1.21
N THR A 44 -22.34 -6.60 2.37
CA THR A 44 -22.04 -5.45 3.22
C THR A 44 -20.84 -5.75 4.11
N ILE A 45 -19.82 -4.90 4.05
CA ILE A 45 -18.70 -4.91 4.97
C ILE A 45 -18.82 -3.75 5.96
N ARG A 46 -18.46 -4.02 7.21
CA ARG A 46 -18.54 -3.07 8.31
C ARG A 46 -17.15 -2.61 8.70
N VAL A 47 -16.91 -1.31 8.66
CA VAL A 47 -15.65 -0.70 9.10
C VAL A 47 -15.90 -0.03 10.44
N GLN A 48 -15.26 -0.55 11.48
CA GLN A 48 -15.32 -0.02 12.83
C GLN A 48 -14.41 1.20 12.96
N ARG A 49 -14.97 2.30 13.49
CA ARG A 49 -14.19 3.42 13.99
C ARG A 49 -13.56 3.05 15.34
N LYS A 50 -12.25 3.20 15.46
CA LYS A 50 -11.52 3.01 16.71
C LYS A 50 -11.11 4.36 17.29
N SER A 51 -10.95 4.42 18.61
CA SER A 51 -10.47 5.63 19.30
C SER A 51 -9.04 6.02 18.91
N THR A 52 -8.25 5.07 18.41
CA THR A 52 -6.89 5.32 17.90
C THR A 52 -6.87 5.92 16.51
N HIS A 53 -7.99 5.90 15.77
CA HIS A 53 -8.04 6.46 14.43
C HIS A 53 -7.96 7.99 14.45
N HIS A 54 -7.15 8.54 13.53
CA HIS A 54 -7.17 9.95 13.25
C HIS A 54 -8.52 10.35 12.65
N ARG A 55 -9.38 10.96 13.47
CA ARG A 55 -10.81 11.22 13.20
C ARG A 55 -11.08 11.77 11.78
N THR A 56 -10.44 12.88 11.43
CA THR A 56 -10.66 13.53 10.13
C THR A 56 -10.23 12.67 8.93
N ASP A 57 -9.20 11.85 9.11
CA ASP A 57 -8.70 11.01 8.03
C ASP A 57 -9.62 9.79 7.82
N PHE A 58 -10.06 9.17 8.91
CA PHE A 58 -11.06 8.12 8.90
C PHE A 58 -12.37 8.62 8.25
N ASP A 59 -12.91 9.74 8.74
CA ASP A 59 -14.18 10.31 8.25
C ASP A 59 -14.13 10.57 6.76
N ARG A 60 -13.04 11.18 6.29
CA ARG A 60 -12.85 11.48 4.88
C ARG A 60 -12.81 10.20 4.03
N LYS A 61 -12.08 9.17 4.46
CA LYS A 61 -11.95 7.91 3.71
C LYS A 61 -13.29 7.17 3.69
N MET A 62 -13.97 7.07 4.83
CA MET A 62 -15.27 6.41 4.92
C MET A 62 -16.35 7.14 4.14
N ALA A 63 -16.37 8.48 4.14
CA ALA A 63 -17.31 9.25 3.31
C ALA A 63 -17.08 8.98 1.80
N ALA A 64 -15.82 8.87 1.38
CA ALA A 64 -15.50 8.56 -0.01
C ALA A 64 -15.91 7.13 -0.39
N LEU A 65 -15.58 6.14 0.46
CA LEU A 65 -15.96 4.74 0.25
C LEU A 65 -17.47 4.55 0.30
N LYS A 66 -18.17 5.22 1.23
CA LYS A 66 -19.64 5.20 1.27
C LYS A 66 -20.25 5.77 -0.01
N ARG A 67 -19.74 6.91 -0.51
CA ARG A 67 -20.21 7.46 -1.78
C ARG A 67 -19.97 6.52 -2.97
N LEU A 68 -18.85 5.81 -3.00
CA LEU A 68 -18.56 4.80 -4.03
C LEU A 68 -19.46 3.57 -3.89
N SER A 69 -19.75 3.16 -2.66
CA SER A 69 -20.73 2.13 -2.31
C SER A 69 -22.11 2.51 -2.81
N ASP A 70 -22.60 3.71 -2.50
CA ASP A 70 -23.92 4.22 -2.92
C ASP A 70 -24.02 4.32 -4.46
N GLN A 71 -22.90 4.57 -5.14
CA GLN A 71 -22.79 4.57 -6.61
C GLN A 71 -22.58 3.18 -7.24
N GLU A 72 -22.60 2.12 -6.43
CA GLU A 72 -22.41 0.72 -6.83
C GLU A 72 -21.09 0.43 -7.55
N LYS A 73 -20.04 1.16 -7.18
CA LYS A 73 -18.71 1.06 -7.82
C LYS A 73 -17.79 0.07 -7.14
N LEU A 74 -18.10 -0.33 -5.91
CA LEU A 74 -17.21 -1.18 -5.12
C LEU A 74 -17.48 -2.66 -5.39
N PHE A 75 -16.41 -3.40 -5.60
CA PHE A 75 -16.45 -4.85 -5.78
C PHE A 75 -15.11 -5.46 -5.39
N LYS A 76 -15.10 -6.72 -4.98
CA LYS A 76 -13.86 -7.42 -4.63
C LYS A 76 -12.95 -7.56 -5.86
N GLN A 77 -11.72 -7.08 -5.73
CA GLN A 77 -10.66 -7.30 -6.71
C GLN A 77 -9.90 -8.61 -6.44
N ALA A 78 -9.29 -9.17 -7.48
CA ALA A 78 -8.44 -10.35 -7.35
C ALA A 78 -7.15 -10.05 -6.57
N ASN A 79 -6.69 -11.03 -5.78
CA ASN A 79 -5.51 -10.90 -4.93
C ASN A 79 -4.36 -11.82 -5.40
N PRO A 80 -3.09 -11.36 -5.41
CA PRO A 80 -2.64 -10.02 -5.04
C PRO A 80 -3.07 -8.95 -6.04
N VAL A 81 -3.53 -7.80 -5.55
CA VAL A 81 -3.96 -6.69 -6.41
C VAL A 81 -2.77 -6.16 -7.22
N ALA A 82 -3.01 -5.87 -8.50
CA ALA A 82 -2.03 -5.19 -9.35
C ALA A 82 -1.72 -3.80 -8.81
N ARG A 83 -0.43 -3.50 -8.63
CA ARG A 83 0.03 -2.21 -8.11
C ARG A 83 1.40 -1.85 -8.69
N ASP A 84 1.54 -0.63 -9.15
CA ASP A 84 2.81 0.03 -9.44
C ASP A 84 3.28 0.79 -8.19
N THR A 85 4.31 0.25 -7.54
CA THR A 85 4.88 0.83 -6.32
C THR A 85 5.52 2.20 -6.57
N SER A 86 5.92 2.53 -7.80
CA SER A 86 6.52 3.82 -8.16
C SER A 86 5.53 4.98 -8.02
N ILE A 87 4.23 4.72 -8.22
CA ILE A 87 3.16 5.72 -8.08
C ILE A 87 3.12 6.23 -6.64
N THR A 88 3.08 5.30 -5.67
CA THR A 88 3.14 5.63 -4.25
C THR A 88 4.51 6.12 -3.79
N GLY A 89 5.60 5.53 -4.32
CA GLY A 89 6.97 5.87 -3.93
C GLY A 89 7.32 7.34 -4.23
N GLY A 90 6.93 7.84 -5.40
CA GLY A 90 7.18 9.24 -5.77
C GLY A 90 6.15 10.24 -5.25
N PHE A 91 5.09 9.81 -4.56
CA PHE A 91 3.98 10.69 -4.19
C PHE A 91 4.38 11.77 -3.18
N LYS A 92 5.05 11.37 -2.09
CA LYS A 92 5.54 12.32 -1.07
C LYS A 92 6.50 13.33 -1.68
N ASP A 93 7.42 12.89 -2.53
CA ASP A 93 8.39 13.76 -3.20
C ASP A 93 7.72 14.78 -4.11
N ARG A 94 6.66 14.40 -4.84
CA ARG A 94 5.87 15.36 -5.63
C ARG A 94 5.26 16.45 -4.75
N ILE A 95 4.75 16.10 -3.56
CA ILE A 95 4.17 17.07 -2.63
C ILE A 95 5.28 17.95 -2.03
N ILE A 96 6.38 17.37 -1.57
CA ILE A 96 7.53 18.09 -1.01
C ILE A 96 8.10 19.08 -2.04
N ARG A 97 8.21 18.69 -3.31
CA ARG A 97 8.63 19.58 -4.40
C ARG A 97 7.66 20.74 -4.61
N LYS A 98 6.34 20.49 -4.54
CA LYS A 98 5.33 21.56 -4.63
C LYS A 98 5.47 22.56 -3.47
N ILE A 99 5.67 22.07 -2.24
CA ILE A 99 5.91 22.91 -1.06
C ILE A 99 7.19 23.75 -1.27
N HIS A 100 8.29 23.10 -1.64
CA HIS A 100 9.56 23.79 -1.90
C HIS A 100 9.42 24.87 -2.98
N ASN A 101 8.78 24.55 -4.11
CA ASN A 101 8.63 25.50 -5.20
C ASN A 101 7.78 26.71 -4.79
N LYS A 102 6.70 26.49 -4.04
CA LYS A 102 5.79 27.54 -3.60
C LYS A 102 6.44 28.49 -2.59
N TYR A 103 7.08 27.95 -1.55
CA TYR A 103 7.51 28.74 -0.39
C TYR A 103 8.99 29.14 -0.42
N ILE A 104 9.82 28.43 -1.17
CA ILE A 104 11.27 28.68 -1.26
C ILE A 104 11.65 29.22 -2.63
N LYS A 105 11.44 28.44 -3.69
CA LYS A 105 11.99 28.76 -5.04
C LYS A 105 11.34 30.00 -5.66
N ASN A 106 10.02 30.09 -5.60
CA ASN A 106 9.26 31.14 -6.28
C ASN A 106 8.85 32.29 -5.33
N ASN A 107 9.44 32.34 -4.13
CA ASN A 107 9.10 33.32 -3.12
C ASN A 107 9.73 34.68 -3.43
N LYS A 108 8.89 35.70 -3.63
CA LYS A 108 9.29 37.08 -3.94
C LYS A 108 9.08 38.05 -2.76
N GLY A 109 8.84 37.54 -1.55
CA GLY A 109 8.66 38.35 -0.35
C GLY A 109 9.94 39.01 0.15
N SER A 110 9.79 39.86 1.18
CA SER A 110 10.94 40.41 1.93
C SER A 110 11.73 39.31 2.65
N ASP A 111 12.93 39.62 3.13
CA ASP A 111 13.76 38.62 3.83
C ASP A 111 13.11 38.10 5.11
N ALA A 112 12.41 38.95 5.85
CA ALA A 112 11.60 38.55 7.00
C ALA A 112 10.47 37.58 6.60
N GLN A 113 9.81 37.81 5.45
CA GLN A 113 8.77 36.93 4.95
C GLN A 113 9.34 35.58 4.48
N LYS A 114 10.46 35.59 3.75
CA LYS A 114 11.17 34.38 3.32
C LYS A 114 11.59 33.49 4.49
N ALA A 115 12.03 34.08 5.60
CA ALA A 115 12.40 33.33 6.81
C ALA A 115 11.19 32.58 7.39
N LYS A 116 10.05 33.27 7.53
CA LYS A 116 8.78 32.67 8.01
C LYS A 116 8.28 31.57 7.05
N ASP A 117 8.33 31.81 5.75
CA ASP A 117 7.89 30.85 4.74
C ASP A 117 8.77 29.60 4.71
N ARG A 118 10.09 29.75 4.94
CA ARG A 118 11.00 28.60 5.06
C ARG A 118 10.65 27.74 6.27
N GLU A 119 10.40 28.35 7.42
CA GLU A 119 9.98 27.61 8.62
C GLU A 119 8.65 26.88 8.38
N ALA A 120 7.65 27.55 7.81
CA ALA A 120 6.39 26.93 7.46
C ALA A 120 6.57 25.77 6.46
N ALA A 121 7.43 25.93 5.46
CA ALA A 121 7.74 24.90 4.48
C ALA A 121 8.35 23.65 5.13
N GLU A 122 9.31 23.80 6.05
CA GLU A 122 9.90 22.66 6.75
C GLU A 122 8.88 21.94 7.64
N ARG A 123 8.03 22.68 8.37
CA ARG A 123 6.92 22.08 9.14
C ARG A 123 5.98 21.29 8.24
N MET A 124 5.61 21.83 7.07
CA MET A 124 4.75 21.12 6.11
C MET A 124 5.42 19.87 5.51
N LYS A 125 6.71 19.96 5.13
CA LYS A 125 7.46 18.80 4.63
C LYS A 125 7.55 17.70 5.68
N GLN A 126 7.75 18.07 6.94
CA GLN A 126 7.79 17.10 8.03
C GLN A 126 6.46 16.35 8.16
N ARG A 127 5.32 17.08 8.18
CA ARG A 127 3.99 16.45 8.19
C ARG A 127 3.77 15.49 7.01
N VAL A 128 4.28 15.82 5.82
CA VAL A 128 4.21 14.92 4.65
C VAL A 128 5.03 13.65 4.84
N ARG A 129 6.19 13.74 5.51
CA ARG A 129 7.03 12.57 5.81
C ARG A 129 6.34 11.64 6.79
N ASP A 130 5.65 12.19 7.78
CA ASP A 130 5.00 11.44 8.87
C ASP A 130 3.68 10.75 8.46
N GLN A 131 3.05 11.16 7.35
CA GLN A 131 1.83 10.55 6.81
C GLN A 131 2.12 9.51 5.72
N ASN A 132 1.20 8.59 5.43
CA ASN A 132 1.35 7.62 4.34
C ASN A 132 0.47 7.95 3.11
N PRO A 133 0.92 7.65 1.88
CA PRO A 133 0.05 7.65 0.71
C PRO A 133 -1.02 6.58 0.86
N ASP A 134 -2.26 6.99 0.68
CA ASP A 134 -3.45 6.17 0.81
C ASP A 134 -4.27 6.22 -0.47
N HIS A 135 -4.72 5.06 -0.95
CA HIS A 135 -5.70 4.98 -2.02
C HIS A 135 -7.09 5.23 -1.44
N VAL A 136 -7.67 6.39 -1.73
CA VAL A 136 -8.98 6.78 -1.16
C VAL A 136 -10.06 5.81 -1.60
N TRP A 137 -10.06 5.44 -2.88
CA TRP A 137 -10.72 4.23 -3.38
C TRP A 137 -9.75 3.06 -3.25
N GLU A 138 -10.01 2.20 -2.29
CA GLU A 138 -9.22 0.99 -2.03
C GLU A 138 -9.00 0.14 -3.28
N LEU A 139 -7.75 -0.22 -3.58
CA LEU A 139 -7.41 -1.07 -4.73
C LEU A 139 -8.11 -2.43 -4.67
N GLN A 140 -8.20 -3.01 -3.47
CA GLN A 140 -8.92 -4.27 -3.22
C GLN A 140 -10.44 -4.19 -3.47
N LEU A 141 -10.98 -2.97 -3.60
CA LEU A 141 -12.38 -2.67 -3.90
C LEU A 141 -12.58 -2.10 -5.32
N GLY A 142 -11.63 -2.34 -6.22
CA GLY A 142 -11.71 -1.91 -7.63
C GLY A 142 -11.16 -0.50 -7.90
N GLY A 143 -10.49 0.12 -6.92
CA GLY A 143 -9.92 1.45 -7.08
C GLY A 143 -8.77 1.50 -8.09
N PRO A 144 -8.62 2.59 -8.86
CA PRO A 144 -7.52 2.73 -9.80
C PRO A 144 -6.20 3.01 -9.06
N ASP A 145 -5.12 2.39 -9.51
CA ASP A 145 -3.78 2.67 -9.01
C ASP A 145 -3.17 3.87 -9.73
N GLU A 146 -3.58 5.06 -9.32
CA GLU A 146 -3.18 6.31 -9.96
C GLU A 146 -3.00 7.44 -8.94
N VAL A 147 -2.23 8.47 -9.32
CA VAL A 147 -1.90 9.59 -8.44
C VAL A 147 -3.14 10.38 -8.00
N SER A 148 -4.17 10.48 -8.83
CA SER A 148 -5.45 11.13 -8.51
C SER A 148 -6.22 10.43 -7.40
N ASN A 149 -5.99 9.13 -7.20
CA ASN A 149 -6.61 8.34 -6.15
C ASN A 149 -5.78 8.36 -4.84
N LEU A 150 -4.61 9.00 -4.83
CA LEU A 150 -3.77 9.08 -3.64
C LEU A 150 -4.05 10.31 -2.78
N LYS A 151 -4.08 10.10 -1.46
CA LYS A 151 -4.10 11.16 -0.46
C LYS A 151 -3.15 10.84 0.69
N LEU A 152 -2.64 11.85 1.38
CA LEU A 152 -1.89 11.62 2.61
C LEU A 152 -2.85 11.32 3.76
N MET A 153 -2.50 10.31 4.55
CA MET A 153 -3.31 9.82 5.65
C MET A 153 -2.41 9.32 6.79
N ASP A 154 -2.89 9.41 8.03
CA ASP A 154 -2.27 8.73 9.16
C ASP A 154 -2.03 7.24 8.88
N ALA A 155 -0.84 6.76 9.26
CA ALA A 155 -0.37 5.43 8.90
C ALA A 155 -1.14 4.31 9.59
N GLU A 156 -1.39 4.46 10.89
CA GLU A 156 -2.11 3.47 11.70
C GLU A 156 -3.56 3.36 11.25
N THR A 157 -4.21 4.51 11.07
CA THR A 157 -5.59 4.60 10.58
C THR A 157 -5.74 3.94 9.21
N ASN A 158 -4.81 4.23 8.28
CA ASN A 158 -4.82 3.61 6.94
C ASN A 158 -4.70 2.09 7.02
N GLN A 159 -3.67 1.59 7.74
CA GLN A 159 -3.41 0.16 7.85
C GLN A 159 -4.57 -0.60 8.48
N ASP A 160 -5.18 -0.05 9.53
CA ASP A 160 -6.28 -0.69 10.22
C ASP A 160 -7.54 -0.77 9.33
N ILE A 161 -7.93 0.31 8.66
CA ILE A 161 -9.07 0.30 7.71
C ILE A 161 -8.84 -0.74 6.61
N GLY A 162 -7.66 -0.74 5.98
CA GLY A 162 -7.32 -1.70 4.93
C GLY A 162 -7.37 -3.15 5.41
N THR A 163 -6.97 -3.40 6.66
CA THR A 163 -7.02 -4.72 7.30
C THR A 163 -8.45 -5.16 7.59
N GLN A 164 -9.28 -4.28 8.16
CA GLN A 164 -10.70 -4.57 8.43
C GLN A 164 -11.44 -4.96 7.15
N ILE A 165 -11.21 -4.23 6.06
CA ILE A 165 -11.80 -4.54 4.74
C ILE A 165 -11.27 -5.89 4.24
N ARG A 166 -9.95 -6.08 4.24
CA ARG A 166 -9.32 -7.29 3.70
C ARG A 166 -9.84 -8.57 4.34
N VAL A 167 -9.96 -8.60 5.67
CA VAL A 167 -10.41 -9.78 6.41
C VAL A 167 -11.85 -10.16 6.03
N GLN A 168 -12.72 -9.17 5.80
CA GLN A 168 -14.11 -9.44 5.43
C GLN A 168 -14.26 -9.90 3.98
N ILE A 169 -13.42 -9.40 3.06
CA ILE A 169 -13.57 -9.73 1.64
C ILE A 169 -12.69 -10.91 1.18
N MET A 170 -11.64 -11.30 1.90
CA MET A 170 -10.59 -12.19 1.36
C MET A 170 -11.09 -13.54 0.82
N ASN A 171 -12.19 -14.07 1.35
CA ASN A 171 -12.77 -15.35 0.95
C ASN A 171 -13.97 -15.23 0.02
N LEU A 172 -14.39 -14.01 -0.33
CA LEU A 172 -15.48 -13.81 -1.30
C LEU A 172 -14.99 -14.15 -2.71
N PRO A 173 -15.87 -14.55 -3.63
CA PRO A 173 -15.52 -14.64 -5.05
C PRO A 173 -15.00 -13.30 -5.60
N ASP A 174 -14.09 -13.35 -6.56
CA ASP A 174 -13.65 -12.15 -7.27
C ASP A 174 -14.83 -11.51 -8.03
N GLY A 175 -14.92 -10.18 -8.02
CA GLY A 175 -16.03 -9.45 -8.63
C GLY A 175 -17.26 -9.26 -7.74
N THR A 176 -17.33 -9.87 -6.54
CA THR A 176 -18.46 -9.70 -5.61
C THR A 176 -18.75 -8.22 -5.34
N PRO A 177 -19.98 -7.72 -5.56
CA PRO A 177 -20.38 -6.36 -5.22
C PRO A 177 -20.27 -6.10 -3.71
N ILE A 178 -19.78 -4.92 -3.33
CA ILE A 178 -19.53 -4.56 -1.93
C ILE A 178 -20.29 -3.29 -1.53
N ARG A 179 -20.94 -3.33 -0.36
CA ARG A 179 -21.45 -2.14 0.34
C ARG A 179 -20.62 -1.83 1.57
N ILE A 180 -20.51 -0.55 1.91
CA ILE A 180 -19.76 -0.08 3.08
C ILE A 180 -20.71 0.46 4.14
N GLU A 181 -20.59 -0.06 5.35
CA GLU A 181 -21.19 0.50 6.56
C GLU A 181 -20.10 0.91 7.55
N VAL A 182 -20.29 2.04 8.21
CA VAL A 182 -19.45 2.44 9.35
C VAL A 182 -20.17 2.04 10.62
N VAL A 183 -19.42 1.42 11.54
CA VAL A 183 -19.89 1.13 12.90
C VAL A 183 -19.00 1.85 13.91
N ASP A 184 -19.58 2.38 14.96
CA ASP A 184 -18.85 3.03 16.06
C ASP A 184 -18.62 2.06 17.22
#